data_AF-A0A1R3TAA3-F1
#
_entry.id   AF-A0A1R3TAA3-F1
#
_cell.length_a   1.000
_cell.length_b   1.000
_cell.length_c   1.000
_cell.angle_alpha   90.00
_cell.angle_beta   90.00
_cell.angle_gamma   90.00
#
_symmetry.space_group_name_H-M   'P 1'
#
loop_
_entity.id
_entity.type
_entity.pdbx_description
1 polymer ?
#
loop_
_entity_poly.entity_id
_entity_poly.type
_entity_poly.pdbx_seq_one_letter_code
_entity_poly.pdbx_strand_id
1 'polypeptide(L)'
;MSRASFRQADIERIIRAAEKTGATVQVDLRSFVVTIFPGTGLIPKPAAPLFGFPDGKENWDDDGPYEKPDSMGRVYSNEREPIYPPLDHREHGMMERLIALGVGNNVHSYGHRNFGPSTQQKLLDRGYVEVTHQPDGKFTDDEICLTKKGLADWKALEKHRSKYWSL
;
A
#
# COMPACT_ATOMS: atom_id res chain seq x y z
N MET A 1 -19.59 34.58 34.80
CA MET A 1 -19.22 35.13 33.48
C MET A 1 -19.47 34.05 32.44
N SER A 2 -20.44 34.23 31.53
CA SER A 2 -20.70 33.26 30.46
C SER A 2 -19.57 33.35 29.43
N ARG A 3 -18.87 32.23 29.18
CA ARG A 3 -17.89 32.16 28.09
C ARG A 3 -18.67 32.33 26.79
N ALA A 4 -18.38 33.37 26.01
CA ALA A 4 -18.98 33.55 24.71
C ALA A 4 -18.58 32.34 23.84
N SER A 5 -19.56 31.54 23.42
CA SER A 5 -19.37 30.47 22.45
C SER A 5 -19.84 30.96 21.09
N PHE A 6 -19.06 30.71 20.04
CA PHE A 6 -19.57 30.89 18.69
C PHE A 6 -20.69 29.88 18.46
N ARG A 7 -21.89 30.38 18.18
CA ARG A 7 -22.97 29.52 17.71
C ARG A 7 -22.73 29.20 16.25
N GLN A 8 -23.21 28.04 15.82
CA GLN A 8 -23.14 27.64 14.41
C GLN A 8 -23.75 28.73 13.50
N ALA A 9 -24.87 29.34 13.91
CA ALA A 9 -25.50 30.43 13.18
C ALA A 9 -24.59 31.67 13.01
N ASP A 10 -23.71 31.96 13.98
CA ASP A 10 -22.80 33.09 13.91
C ASP A 10 -21.64 32.80 12.94
N ILE A 11 -21.12 31.57 12.96
CA ILE A 11 -20.07 31.12 12.02
C ILE A 11 -20.60 31.17 10.58
N GLU A 12 -21.80 30.65 10.33
CA GLU A 12 -22.43 30.68 9.01
C GLU A 12 -22.66 32.12 8.52
N ARG A 13 -23.04 33.03 9.42
CA ARG A 13 -23.22 34.44 9.08
C ARG A 13 -21.91 35.10 8.67
N ILE A 14 -20.82 34.80 9.38
CA ILE A 14 -19.48 35.32 9.09
C ILE A 14 -18.98 34.80 7.74
N ILE A 15 -19.14 33.50 7.45
CA ILE A 15 -18.75 32.91 6.16
C ILE A 15 -19.54 33.54 5.00
N ARG A 16 -20.87 33.67 5.15
CA ARG A 16 -21.71 34.32 4.11
C ARG A 16 -21.33 35.79 3.88
N ALA A 17 -20.93 36.51 4.93
CA ALA A 17 -20.47 37.89 4.80
C ALA A 17 -19.10 37.97 4.10
N ALA A 18 -18.22 37.02 4.38
CA ALA A 18 -16.92 36.87 3.76
C ALA A 18 -17.05 36.59 2.25
N GLU A 19 -17.89 35.63 1.86
CA GLU A 19 -18.19 35.31 0.46
C GLU A 19 -18.72 36.51 -0.32
N LYS A 20 -19.66 37.27 0.28
CA LYS A 20 -20.21 38.49 -0.36
C LYS A 20 -19.19 39.59 -0.59
N THR A 21 -18.18 39.66 0.26
CA THR A 21 -17.14 40.70 0.21
C THR A 21 -15.85 40.22 -0.46
N GLY A 22 -15.78 38.94 -0.84
CA GLY A 22 -14.57 38.31 -1.35
C GLY A 22 -13.45 38.18 -0.32
N ALA A 23 -13.77 38.33 0.97
CA ALA A 23 -12.82 38.21 2.07
C ALA A 23 -12.65 36.75 2.49
N THR A 24 -11.48 36.40 3.02
CA THR A 24 -11.22 35.09 3.63
C THR A 24 -11.26 35.22 5.15
N VAL A 25 -11.89 34.29 5.85
CA VAL A 25 -11.99 34.31 7.31
C VAL A 25 -11.41 33.06 7.92
N GLN A 26 -10.57 33.23 8.94
CA GLN A 26 -10.04 32.17 9.77
C GLN A 26 -10.66 32.26 11.17
N VAL A 27 -11.26 31.17 11.64
CA VAL A 27 -11.89 31.08 12.96
C VAL A 27 -11.11 30.09 13.82
N ASP A 28 -10.49 30.58 14.90
CA ASP A 28 -9.88 29.73 15.91
C ASP A 28 -10.90 29.45 17.02
N LEU A 29 -11.43 28.22 17.04
CA LEU A 29 -12.44 27.77 18.01
C LEU A 29 -11.89 27.56 19.43
N ARG A 30 -10.56 27.47 19.60
CA ARG A 30 -9.93 27.28 20.91
C ARG A 30 -9.74 28.59 21.64
N SER A 31 -9.33 29.62 20.91
CA SER A 31 -9.11 30.99 21.44
C SER A 31 -10.31 31.92 21.24
N PHE A 32 -11.32 31.48 20.47
CA PHE A 32 -12.47 32.29 20.05
C PHE A 32 -12.06 33.58 19.32
N VAL A 33 -11.01 33.50 18.50
CA VAL A 33 -10.50 34.63 17.69
C VAL A 33 -10.90 34.43 16.23
N VAL A 34 -11.40 35.50 15.61
CA VAL A 34 -11.75 35.54 14.19
C VAL A 34 -10.81 36.52 13.50
N THR A 35 -10.06 36.03 12.53
CA THR A 35 -9.14 36.82 11.71
C THR A 35 -9.72 36.97 10.31
N ILE A 36 -9.94 38.21 9.88
CA ILE A 36 -10.52 38.53 8.57
C ILE A 36 -9.41 39.06 7.67
N PHE A 37 -9.23 38.42 6.53
CA PHE A 37 -8.33 38.85 5.47
C PHE A 37 -9.16 39.55 4.39
N PRO A 38 -9.05 40.89 4.26
CA PRO A 38 -9.86 41.63 3.30
C PRO A 38 -9.46 41.23 1.88
N GLY A 39 -10.45 40.81 1.09
CA GLY A 39 -10.28 40.56 -0.34
C GLY A 39 -10.25 41.86 -1.12
N THR A 40 -9.35 41.99 -2.08
CA THR A 40 -9.18 43.18 -2.93
C THR A 40 -10.24 43.26 -4.02
N GLY A 41 -11.54 43.20 -3.69
CA GLY A 41 -12.68 43.57 -4.57
C GLY A 41 -12.82 42.90 -5.95
N LEU A 42 -11.86 42.08 -6.35
CA LEU A 42 -11.90 41.23 -7.51
C LEU A 42 -12.69 40.02 -7.04
N ILE A 43 -13.94 39.91 -7.51
CA ILE A 43 -14.65 38.64 -7.53
C ILE A 43 -13.62 37.63 -8.04
N PRO A 44 -13.14 36.68 -7.23
CA PRO A 44 -12.27 35.67 -7.76
C PRO A 44 -13.15 34.91 -8.73
N LYS A 45 -12.95 35.16 -10.03
CA LYS A 45 -13.32 34.19 -11.05
C LYS A 45 -12.82 32.87 -10.48
N PRO A 46 -13.71 31.87 -10.25
CA PRO A 46 -13.28 30.62 -9.62
C PRO A 46 -12.02 30.23 -10.35
N ALA A 47 -10.91 30.19 -9.61
CA ALA A 47 -9.62 29.93 -10.20
C ALA A 47 -9.85 28.73 -11.11
N ALA A 48 -9.56 28.89 -12.40
CA ALA A 48 -9.57 27.75 -13.31
C ALA A 48 -8.86 26.66 -12.53
N PRO A 49 -9.52 25.51 -12.31
CA PRO A 49 -8.96 24.53 -11.41
C PRO A 49 -7.55 24.27 -11.95
N LEU A 50 -6.58 24.27 -11.06
CA LEU A 50 -5.15 24.20 -11.36
C LEU A 50 -4.79 22.81 -11.95
N PHE A 51 -5.62 22.27 -12.83
CA PHE A 51 -5.33 21.22 -13.80
C PHE A 51 -4.58 21.84 -14.96
N GLY A 52 -3.35 22.22 -14.66
CA GLY A 52 -2.35 22.67 -15.62
C GLY A 52 -1.00 22.01 -15.38
N PHE A 53 -0.95 20.91 -14.61
CA PHE A 53 0.12 19.94 -14.80
C PHE A 53 -0.24 19.13 -16.05
N PRO A 54 0.70 18.88 -16.98
CA PRO A 54 0.45 18.05 -18.15
C PRO A 54 -0.24 16.77 -17.68
N ASP A 55 -1.39 16.46 -18.27
CA ASP A 55 -2.23 15.29 -17.98
C ASP A 55 -1.44 14.01 -18.29
N GLY A 56 -0.55 13.66 -17.37
CA GLY A 56 0.07 12.36 -17.28
C GLY A 56 -0.90 11.51 -16.49
N LYS A 57 -1.55 10.58 -17.19
CA LYS A 57 -2.49 9.59 -16.66
C LYS A 57 -2.36 9.38 -15.16
N GLU A 58 -3.39 9.77 -14.42
CA GLU A 58 -3.54 9.38 -13.01
C GLU A 58 -3.70 7.85 -12.94
N ASN A 59 -2.59 7.14 -12.91
CA ASN A 59 -2.54 5.76 -12.47
C ASN A 59 -2.52 5.78 -10.93
N TRP A 60 -3.71 5.85 -10.32
CA TRP A 60 -3.87 5.69 -8.87
C TRP A 60 -3.46 4.30 -8.35
N ASP A 61 -3.12 3.39 -9.26
CA ASP A 61 -2.57 2.05 -9.00
C ASP A 61 -1.06 1.93 -9.32
N ASP A 62 -0.39 3.01 -9.75
CA ASP A 62 1.06 2.99 -9.98
C ASP A 62 1.78 3.46 -8.71
N ASP A 63 1.84 2.58 -7.73
CA ASP A 63 2.75 2.76 -6.60
C ASP A 63 4.20 2.48 -7.02
N GLY A 64 4.69 3.30 -7.93
CA GLY A 64 6.11 3.41 -8.25
C GLY A 64 6.94 3.81 -7.01
N PRO A 65 8.25 3.55 -7.04
CA PRO A 65 9.12 3.66 -5.87
C PRO A 65 9.32 5.12 -5.47
N TYR A 66 8.42 5.68 -4.66
CA TYR A 66 8.55 7.03 -4.13
C TYR A 66 9.47 7.02 -2.91
N GLU A 67 10.77 7.22 -3.13
CA GLU A 67 11.78 7.38 -2.08
C GLU A 67 11.58 8.73 -1.36
N LYS A 68 10.99 8.72 -0.16
CA LYS A 68 11.17 9.83 0.80
C LYS A 68 12.37 9.48 1.68
N PRO A 69 13.48 10.23 1.66
CA PRO A 69 14.55 10.01 2.61
C PRO A 69 14.06 10.28 4.04
N ASP A 70 14.48 9.45 4.98
CA ASP A 70 14.18 9.65 6.39
C ASP A 70 14.93 10.88 6.94
N SER A 71 14.63 11.28 8.18
CA SER A 71 15.28 12.41 8.87
C SER A 71 16.79 12.25 9.08
N MET A 72 17.40 11.14 8.66
CA MET A 72 18.85 10.89 8.68
C MET A 72 19.47 10.90 7.26
N GLY A 73 18.71 11.19 6.22
CA GLY A 73 19.20 11.20 4.84
C GLY A 73 19.51 9.80 4.29
N ARG A 74 18.95 8.73 4.89
CA ARG A 74 19.08 7.38 4.33
C ARG A 74 18.10 7.25 3.19
N VAL A 75 18.64 7.03 2.00
CA VAL A 75 17.88 6.59 0.83
C VAL A 75 17.63 5.09 1.00
N TYR A 76 16.51 4.74 1.62
CA TYR A 76 15.94 3.41 1.39
C TYR A 76 15.42 3.45 -0.04
N SER A 77 16.16 2.85 -0.97
CA SER A 77 15.61 2.63 -2.29
C SER A 77 14.40 1.74 -2.11
N ASN A 78 13.21 2.30 -2.33
CA ASN A 78 11.91 1.61 -2.27
C ASN A 78 11.77 0.64 -3.45
N GLU A 79 12.83 -0.11 -3.79
CA GLU A 79 12.72 -1.30 -4.63
C GLU A 79 11.77 -2.24 -3.89
N ARG A 80 10.53 -2.33 -4.38
CA ARG A 80 9.51 -3.21 -3.81
C ARG A 80 10.11 -4.60 -3.68
N GLU A 81 9.89 -5.25 -2.53
CA GLU A 81 10.29 -6.64 -2.37
C GLU A 81 9.75 -7.44 -3.57
N PRO A 82 10.58 -8.24 -4.25
CA PRO A 82 10.16 -8.96 -5.45
C PRO A 82 8.94 -9.86 -5.25
N ILE A 83 8.67 -10.27 -4.00
CA ILE A 83 7.47 -11.00 -3.60
C ILE A 83 6.61 -10.09 -2.71
N TYR A 84 5.44 -9.68 -3.21
CA TYR A 84 4.48 -8.87 -2.47
C TYR A 84 3.05 -9.46 -2.58
N PRO A 85 2.31 -9.63 -1.46
CA PRO A 85 2.72 -9.40 -0.07
C PRO A 85 3.87 -10.32 0.38
N PRO A 86 4.64 -9.94 1.42
CA PRO A 86 5.72 -10.77 1.95
C PRO A 86 5.23 -12.18 2.31
N LEU A 87 6.08 -13.17 2.08
CA LEU A 87 5.77 -14.55 2.44
C LEU A 87 5.63 -14.68 3.95
N ASP A 88 4.53 -15.30 4.42
CA ASP A 88 4.41 -15.65 5.83
C ASP A 88 5.41 -16.77 6.19
N HIS A 89 5.62 -17.03 7.49
CA HIS A 89 6.59 -18.03 7.95
C HIS A 89 6.31 -19.46 7.43
N ARG A 90 5.05 -19.77 7.06
CA ARG A 90 4.66 -21.09 6.54
C ARG A 90 4.92 -21.17 5.04
N GLU A 91 4.54 -20.12 4.32
CA GLU A 91 4.84 -19.94 2.90
C GLU A 91 6.34 -19.99 2.63
N HIS A 92 7.12 -19.27 3.45
CA HIS A 92 8.57 -19.18 3.34
C HIS A 92 9.24 -20.55 3.53
N GLY A 93 8.90 -21.27 4.60
CA GLY A 93 9.46 -22.61 4.86
C GLY A 93 9.09 -23.66 3.80
N MET A 94 7.92 -23.53 3.16
CA MET A 94 7.57 -24.42 2.04
C MET A 94 8.39 -24.08 0.78
N MET A 95 8.51 -22.80 0.45
CA MET A 95 9.30 -22.34 -0.70
C MET A 95 10.76 -22.77 -0.60
N GLU A 96 11.40 -22.63 0.58
CA GLU A 96 12.77 -23.13 0.79
C GLU A 96 12.92 -24.61 0.45
N ARG A 97 11.96 -25.42 0.89
CA ARG A 97 12.00 -26.88 0.68
C ARG A 97 11.76 -27.24 -0.78
N LEU A 98 10.83 -26.57 -1.45
CA LEU A 98 10.58 -26.73 -2.87
C LEU A 98 11.79 -26.33 -3.73
N ILE A 99 12.51 -25.29 -3.32
CA ILE A 99 13.73 -24.83 -4.01
C ILE A 99 14.88 -25.82 -3.81
N ALA A 100 15.03 -26.35 -2.59
CA ALA A 100 16.03 -27.38 -2.30
C ALA A 100 15.81 -28.65 -3.14
N LEU A 101 14.55 -28.97 -3.46
CA LEU A 101 14.20 -30.10 -4.32
C LEU A 101 14.35 -29.75 -5.81
N GLY A 102 14.06 -28.51 -6.21
CA GLY A 102 14.16 -28.04 -7.59
C GLY A 102 12.83 -27.99 -8.33
N VAL A 103 12.81 -27.21 -9.43
CA VAL A 103 11.61 -26.97 -10.24
C VAL A 103 11.11 -28.25 -10.89
N GLY A 104 9.79 -28.48 -10.80
CA GLY A 104 9.13 -29.64 -11.39
C GLY A 104 9.21 -30.94 -10.58
N ASN A 105 9.88 -30.93 -9.41
CA ASN A 105 9.84 -32.07 -8.50
C ASN A 105 8.60 -31.98 -7.60
N ASN A 106 7.84 -33.07 -7.56
CA ASN A 106 6.60 -33.15 -6.80
C ASN A 106 6.86 -33.50 -5.34
N VAL A 107 6.09 -32.89 -4.45
CA VAL A 107 6.12 -33.14 -3.01
C VAL A 107 4.71 -33.36 -2.52
N HIS A 108 4.48 -34.44 -1.78
CA HIS A 108 3.20 -34.65 -1.10
C HIS A 108 2.99 -33.63 0.01
N SER A 109 1.80 -33.03 0.04
CA SER A 109 1.40 -32.06 1.07
C SER A 109 1.47 -32.67 2.49
N TYR A 110 1.16 -33.96 2.65
CA TYR A 110 1.05 -34.68 3.94
C TYR A 110 2.34 -34.74 4.78
N GLY A 111 3.51 -34.38 4.24
CA GLY A 111 4.77 -34.35 4.99
C GLY A 111 5.02 -33.07 5.80
N HIS A 112 4.17 -32.05 5.64
CA HIS A 112 4.49 -30.69 6.02
C HIS A 112 3.47 -30.17 7.05
N ARG A 113 3.75 -30.34 8.35
CA ARG A 113 2.84 -29.95 9.44
C ARG A 113 2.40 -28.48 9.42
N ASN A 114 3.19 -27.62 8.79
CA ASN A 114 2.92 -26.19 8.67
C ASN A 114 2.30 -25.79 7.33
N PHE A 115 2.06 -26.74 6.44
CA PHE A 115 1.51 -26.52 5.10
C PHE A 115 0.05 -26.97 5.06
N GLY A 116 -0.85 -26.02 5.33
CA GLY A 116 -2.29 -26.26 5.30
C GLY A 116 -2.95 -25.78 3.99
N PRO A 117 -4.25 -26.06 3.82
CA PRO A 117 -5.01 -25.67 2.62
C PRO A 117 -4.94 -24.19 2.29
N SER A 118 -4.97 -23.33 3.31
CA SER A 118 -4.85 -21.87 3.12
C SER A 118 -3.49 -21.46 2.56
N THR A 119 -2.41 -22.11 2.99
CA THR A 119 -1.05 -21.78 2.54
C THR A 119 -0.83 -22.28 1.12
N GLN A 120 -1.34 -23.48 0.80
CA GLN A 120 -1.35 -24.00 -0.56
C GLN A 120 -2.07 -23.08 -1.52
N GLN A 121 -3.30 -22.65 -1.16
CA GLN A 121 -4.09 -21.76 -2.00
C GLN A 121 -3.36 -20.43 -2.24
N LYS A 122 -2.80 -19.80 -1.20
CA LYS A 122 -2.07 -18.54 -1.36
C LYS A 122 -0.87 -18.65 -2.32
N LEU A 123 -0.09 -19.74 -2.23
CA LEU A 123 1.05 -19.95 -3.14
C LEU A 123 0.60 -20.28 -4.57
N LEU A 124 -0.51 -20.99 -4.71
CA LEU A 124 -1.14 -21.32 -5.99
C LEU A 124 -1.68 -20.04 -6.67
N ASP A 125 -2.39 -19.19 -5.92
CA ASP A 125 -2.95 -17.92 -6.39
C ASP A 125 -1.84 -16.96 -6.86
N ARG A 126 -0.68 -16.99 -6.20
CA ARG A 126 0.51 -16.22 -6.63
C ARG A 126 1.21 -16.83 -7.84
N GLY A 127 0.88 -18.07 -8.19
CA GLY A 127 1.51 -18.83 -9.28
C GLY A 127 2.93 -19.27 -8.95
N TYR A 128 3.24 -19.48 -7.66
CA TYR A 128 4.56 -19.96 -7.22
C TYR A 128 4.63 -21.48 -7.22
N VAL A 129 3.50 -22.12 -6.96
CA VAL A 129 3.38 -23.57 -6.96
C VAL A 129 2.25 -24.01 -7.87
N GLU A 130 2.39 -25.19 -8.42
CA GLU A 130 1.31 -25.92 -9.08
C GLU A 130 0.89 -27.08 -8.17
N VAL A 131 -0.42 -27.32 -8.12
CA VAL A 131 -0.99 -28.40 -7.31
C VAL A 131 -1.66 -29.39 -8.25
N THR A 132 -1.27 -30.65 -8.12
CA THR A 132 -1.92 -31.78 -8.79
C THR A 132 -2.80 -32.49 -7.77
N HIS A 133 -4.12 -32.35 -7.95
CA HIS A 133 -5.11 -33.05 -7.14
C HIS A 133 -5.27 -34.48 -7.64
N GLN A 134 -5.29 -35.45 -6.73
CA GLN A 134 -5.70 -36.80 -7.06
C GLN A 134 -7.23 -36.88 -7.14
N PRO A 135 -7.82 -37.60 -8.14
CA PRO A 135 -9.25 -37.54 -8.44
C PRO A 135 -10.19 -37.98 -7.31
N ASP A 136 -9.69 -38.76 -6.35
CA ASP A 136 -10.41 -39.16 -5.12
C ASP A 136 -9.59 -38.87 -3.84
N GLY A 137 -8.52 -38.07 -3.97
CA GLY A 137 -7.57 -37.80 -2.91
C GLY A 137 -8.09 -36.77 -1.92
N LYS A 138 -7.70 -36.93 -0.66
CA LYS A 138 -7.82 -35.85 0.32
C LYS A 138 -6.76 -34.79 0.00
N PHE A 139 -6.90 -33.59 0.57
CA PHE A 139 -5.86 -32.55 0.53
C PHE A 139 -4.44 -33.08 0.85
N THR A 140 -4.35 -34.07 1.75
CA THR A 140 -3.09 -34.73 2.13
C THR A 140 -2.40 -35.45 0.98
N ASP A 141 -3.18 -35.87 -0.02
CA ASP A 141 -2.70 -36.63 -1.17
C ASP A 141 -2.31 -35.71 -2.34
N ASP A 142 -2.54 -34.39 -2.19
CA ASP A 142 -2.14 -33.39 -3.18
C ASP A 142 -0.62 -33.38 -3.36
N GLU A 143 -0.21 -33.34 -4.62
CA GLU A 143 1.18 -33.14 -5.01
C GLU A 143 1.42 -31.69 -5.38
N ILE A 144 2.45 -31.09 -4.80
CA ILE A 144 2.82 -29.70 -5.04
C ILE A 144 4.19 -29.67 -5.70
N CYS A 145 4.33 -28.85 -6.74
CA CYS A 145 5.61 -28.61 -7.40
C CYS A 145 5.91 -27.12 -7.53
N LEU A 146 7.20 -26.79 -7.55
CA LEU A 146 7.66 -25.42 -7.74
C LEU A 146 7.55 -25.01 -9.21
N THR A 147 7.00 -23.84 -9.46
CA THR A 147 6.96 -23.25 -10.80
C THR A 147 8.25 -22.50 -11.15
N LYS A 148 8.46 -22.24 -12.45
CA LYS A 148 9.55 -21.38 -12.92
C LYS A 148 9.44 -19.96 -12.36
N LYS A 149 8.21 -19.45 -12.21
CA LYS A 149 7.92 -18.12 -11.64
C LYS A 149 8.33 -18.06 -10.18
N GLY A 150 7.89 -19.04 -9.38
CA GLY A 150 8.26 -19.13 -7.95
C GLY A 150 9.77 -19.14 -7.73
N LEU A 151 10.52 -19.87 -8.56
CA LEU A 151 11.98 -19.87 -8.50
C LEU A 151 12.59 -18.50 -8.86
N ALA A 152 12.09 -17.84 -9.91
CA ALA A 152 12.61 -16.56 -10.36
C ALA A 152 12.41 -15.46 -9.30
N ASP A 153 11.19 -15.37 -8.76
CA ASP A 153 10.82 -14.38 -7.75
C ASP A 153 11.56 -14.63 -6.43
N TRP A 154 11.79 -15.90 -6.07
CA TRP A 154 12.63 -16.24 -4.92
C TRP A 154 14.08 -15.79 -5.08
N LYS A 155 14.70 -16.05 -6.25
CA LYS A 155 16.06 -15.58 -6.53
C LYS A 155 16.16 -14.06 -6.53
N ALA A 156 15.12 -13.38 -7.03
CA ALA A 156 15.04 -11.94 -6.95
C ALA A 156 14.97 -11.48 -5.48
N LEU A 157 14.17 -12.15 -4.64
CA LEU A 157 14.09 -11.86 -3.20
C LEU A 157 15.43 -12.10 -2.49
N GLU A 158 16.14 -13.19 -2.78
CA GLU A 158 17.47 -13.45 -2.22
C GLU A 158 18.49 -12.38 -2.63
N LYS A 159 18.48 -11.97 -3.90
CA LYS A 159 19.34 -10.90 -4.41
C LYS A 159 19.02 -9.56 -3.73
N HIS A 160 17.74 -9.25 -3.56
CA HIS A 160 17.28 -8.06 -2.84
C HIS A 160 17.75 -8.11 -1.38
N ARG A 161 17.52 -9.22 -0.68
CA ARG A 161 18.01 -9.41 0.70
C ARG A 161 19.53 -9.27 0.77
N SER A 162 20.29 -9.89 -0.13
CA SER A 162 21.75 -9.74 -0.14
C SER A 162 22.22 -8.30 -0.38
N LYS A 163 21.47 -7.50 -1.12
CA LYS A 163 21.81 -6.10 -1.42
C LYS A 163 21.57 -5.16 -0.22
N TYR A 164 20.54 -5.44 0.59
CA TYR A 164 20.11 -4.54 1.67
C TYR A 164 20.36 -5.08 3.08
N TRP A 165 20.56 -6.39 3.25
CA TRP A 165 20.73 -7.07 4.54
C TRP A 165 22.22 -7.39 4.87
N SER A 166 23.18 -6.88 4.08
CA SER A 166 24.61 -7.05 4.36
C SER A 166 25.20 -6.00 5.31
N LEU A 167 24.42 -5.49 6.27
CA LEU A 167 24.84 -4.48 7.27
C LEU A 167 24.70 -5.03 8.70
#